data_AF-A0ABD1YPR9-F1
#
_entry.id   AF-A0ABD1YPR9-F1
#
_cell.length_a   1.000
_cell.length_b   1.000
_cell.length_c   1.000
_cell.angle_alpha   90.00
_cell.angle_beta   90.00
_cell.angle_gamma   90.00
#
_symmetry.space_group_name_H-M   'P 1'
#
loop_
_entity.id
_entity.type
_entity.pdbx_description
1 polymer ?
#
loop_
_entity_poly.entity_id
_entity_poly.type
_entity_poly.pdbx_seq_one_letter_code
_entity_poly.pdbx_strand_id
1 'polypeptide(L)'
;MEKKLAEFDERFDSLNEEMENDQMTISNLTAKERAATEELEKARKASLKVLEKHPSFGKEDGFYVRRMGQIDDDPWLRECETRFKRAKDGWQLICGTKLSAWVDKIRDPEFHCFKTVQVGTEDKWKRVLDENNEDLLALKKELGEEVLKSVTTALETTLSEIIELLTRAAVEGRRKKAAVKRRRLVDNAPIR
;
A
#
# COMPACT_ATOMS: atom_id res chain seq x y z
N MET A 1 26.61 -45.14 -21.75
CA MET A 1 26.26 -44.64 -20.40
C MET A 1 27.10 -43.41 -20.09
N GLU A 2 28.43 -43.49 -20.19
CA GLU A 2 29.37 -42.38 -19.93
C GLU A 2 29.08 -41.09 -20.70
N LYS A 3 28.77 -41.16 -22.01
CA LYS A 3 28.42 -39.97 -22.80
C LYS A 3 27.21 -39.20 -22.26
N LYS A 4 26.19 -39.91 -21.75
CA LYS A 4 24.99 -39.29 -21.17
C LYS A 4 25.25 -38.68 -19.79
N LEU A 5 26.20 -39.22 -19.04
CA LEU A 5 26.64 -38.61 -17.77
C LEU A 5 27.37 -37.29 -18.06
N ALA A 6 28.32 -37.29 -19.00
CA ALA A 6 29.05 -36.07 -19.37
C ALA A 6 28.13 -34.96 -19.89
N GLU A 7 27.15 -35.28 -20.74
CA GLU A 7 26.13 -34.33 -21.22
C GLU A 7 25.23 -33.79 -20.08
N PHE A 8 24.98 -34.60 -19.05
CA PHE A 8 24.19 -34.17 -17.89
C PHE A 8 25.00 -33.25 -16.97
N ASP A 9 26.28 -33.55 -16.73
CA ASP A 9 27.18 -32.75 -15.91
C ASP A 9 27.43 -31.37 -16.55
N GLU A 10 27.72 -31.32 -17.86
CA GLU A 10 27.89 -30.04 -18.59
C GLU A 10 26.62 -29.19 -18.54
N ARG A 11 25.45 -29.81 -18.64
CA ARG A 11 24.16 -29.12 -18.51
C ARG A 11 23.91 -28.63 -17.08
N PHE A 12 24.34 -29.40 -16.08
CA PHE A 12 24.20 -29.02 -14.68
C PHE A 12 25.08 -27.81 -14.35
N ASP A 13 26.34 -27.82 -14.80
CA ASP A 13 27.28 -26.72 -14.61
C ASP A 13 26.80 -25.44 -15.31
N SER A 14 26.34 -25.55 -16.56
CA SER A 14 25.76 -24.41 -17.29
C SER A 14 24.52 -23.83 -16.58
N LEU A 15 23.66 -24.68 -16.00
CA LEU A 15 22.49 -24.22 -15.26
C LEU A 15 22.87 -23.56 -13.95
N ASN A 16 23.92 -24.05 -13.29
CA ASN A 16 24.42 -23.47 -12.04
C ASN A 16 25.05 -22.09 -12.28
N GLU A 17 25.83 -21.93 -13.35
CA GLU A 17 26.36 -20.62 -13.77
C GLU A 17 25.23 -19.63 -14.12
N GLU A 18 24.19 -20.07 -14.84
CA GLU A 18 23.01 -19.24 -15.13
C GLU A 18 22.30 -18.80 -13.85
N MET A 19 22.13 -19.72 -12.89
CA MET A 19 21.51 -19.43 -11.60
C MET A 19 22.33 -18.43 -10.77
N GLU A 20 23.66 -18.58 -10.73
CA GLU A 20 24.54 -17.64 -10.03
C GLU A 20 24.49 -16.24 -10.66
N ASN A 21 24.48 -16.17 -12.00
CA ASN A 21 24.35 -14.91 -12.71
C ASN A 21 22.98 -14.25 -12.44
N ASP A 22 21.91 -15.03 -12.46
CA ASP A 22 20.57 -14.55 -12.12
C ASP A 22 20.50 -14.04 -10.66
N GLN A 23 21.09 -14.74 -9.71
CA GLN A 23 21.18 -14.28 -8.32
C GLN A 23 21.96 -12.97 -8.19
N MET A 24 23.09 -12.83 -8.90
CA MET A 24 23.86 -11.59 -8.92
C MET A 24 23.04 -10.43 -9.52
N THR A 25 22.31 -10.67 -10.62
CA THR A 25 21.46 -9.63 -11.21
C THR A 25 20.32 -9.23 -10.29
N ILE A 26 19.65 -10.19 -9.63
CA ILE A 26 18.58 -9.92 -8.66
C ILE A 26 19.11 -9.08 -7.50
N SER A 27 20.28 -9.44 -6.95
CA SER A 27 20.92 -8.69 -5.86
C SER A 27 21.20 -7.24 -6.26
N ASN A 28 21.81 -7.04 -7.43
CA ASN A 28 22.12 -5.71 -7.97
C ASN A 28 20.86 -4.87 -8.25
N LEU A 29 19.82 -5.48 -8.80
CA LEU A 29 18.54 -4.80 -9.05
C LEU A 29 17.86 -4.42 -7.74
N THR A 30 17.87 -5.30 -6.75
CA THR A 30 17.32 -5.05 -5.40
C THR A 30 18.04 -3.88 -4.73
N ALA A 31 19.38 -3.81 -4.83
CA ALA A 31 20.15 -2.70 -4.28
C ALA A 31 19.78 -1.36 -4.95
N LYS A 32 19.64 -1.35 -6.28
CA LYS A 32 19.21 -0.15 -7.03
C LYS A 32 17.78 0.27 -6.70
N GLU A 33 16.87 -0.68 -6.58
CA GLU A 33 15.48 -0.41 -6.19
C GLU A 33 15.40 0.21 -4.79
N ARG A 34 16.15 -0.35 -3.83
CA ARG A 34 16.24 0.22 -2.47
C ARG A 34 16.78 1.64 -2.49
N ALA A 35 17.88 1.89 -3.22
CA ALA A 35 18.46 3.23 -3.33
C ALA A 35 17.47 4.24 -3.95
N ALA A 36 16.80 3.86 -5.03
CA ALA A 36 15.78 4.71 -5.68
C ALA A 36 14.58 4.96 -4.75
N THR A 37 14.15 3.94 -4.01
CA THR A 37 13.05 4.06 -3.04
C THR A 37 13.43 5.01 -1.89
N GLU A 38 14.66 4.92 -1.38
CA GLU A 38 15.17 5.84 -0.36
C GLU A 38 15.22 7.29 -0.86
N GLU A 39 15.66 7.52 -2.10
CA GLU A 39 15.70 8.84 -2.71
C GLU A 39 14.29 9.42 -2.87
N LEU A 40 13.35 8.62 -3.37
CA LEU A 40 11.93 8.99 -3.47
C LEU A 40 11.33 9.33 -2.12
N GLU A 41 11.62 8.52 -1.08
CA GLU A 41 11.17 8.79 0.28
C GLU A 41 11.76 10.08 0.85
N LYS A 42 13.05 10.36 0.58
CA LYS A 42 13.69 11.63 0.98
C LYS A 42 13.03 12.82 0.28
N ALA A 43 12.80 12.74 -1.03
CA ALA A 43 12.15 13.79 -1.81
C ALA A 43 10.70 14.02 -1.37
N ARG A 44 9.96 12.95 -1.09
CA ARG A 44 8.60 13.01 -0.52
C ARG A 44 8.59 13.73 0.82
N LYS A 45 9.47 13.31 1.75
CA LYS A 45 9.58 13.94 3.08
C LYS A 45 9.95 15.41 3.00
N ALA A 46 10.87 15.77 2.10
CA ALA A 46 11.22 17.17 1.87
C ALA A 46 10.02 17.97 1.35
N SER A 47 9.30 17.43 0.37
CA SER A 47 8.11 18.08 -0.21
C SER A 47 7.01 18.30 0.84
N LEU A 48 6.71 17.30 1.67
CA LEU A 48 5.76 17.44 2.77
C LEU A 48 6.16 18.55 3.75
N LYS A 49 7.44 18.63 4.13
CA LYS A 49 7.94 19.71 4.99
C LYS A 49 7.79 21.10 4.37
N VAL A 50 7.87 21.22 3.05
CA VAL A 50 7.62 22.50 2.36
C VAL A 50 6.14 22.84 2.41
N LEU A 51 5.26 21.87 2.13
CA LEU A 51 3.81 22.06 2.19
C LEU A 51 3.33 22.40 3.60
N GLU A 52 3.82 21.71 4.63
CA GLU A 52 3.49 21.98 6.04
C GLU A 52 3.85 23.41 6.47
N LYS A 53 4.88 24.01 5.86
CA LYS A 53 5.30 25.40 6.12
C LYS A 53 4.50 26.43 5.32
N HIS A 54 3.68 25.99 4.37
CA HIS A 54 2.92 26.91 3.53
C HIS A 54 1.80 27.59 4.35
N PRO A 55 1.61 28.91 4.25
CA PRO A 55 0.64 29.64 5.08
C PRO A 55 -0.82 29.22 4.91
N SER A 56 -1.14 28.55 3.81
CA SER A 56 -2.48 28.02 3.50
C SER A 56 -2.65 26.54 3.86
N PHE A 57 -1.63 25.89 4.40
CA PHE A 57 -1.72 24.48 4.78
C PHE A 57 -2.50 24.35 6.10
N GLY A 58 -3.55 23.52 6.11
CA GLY A 58 -4.35 23.25 7.32
C GLY A 58 -5.31 24.36 7.76
N LYS A 59 -5.57 25.36 6.90
CA LYS A 59 -6.65 26.34 7.11
C LYS A 59 -7.97 25.83 6.53
N GLU A 60 -9.11 26.31 7.04
CA GLU A 60 -10.45 25.95 6.53
C GLU A 60 -10.60 26.21 5.02
N ASP A 61 -10.10 27.34 4.51
CA ASP A 61 -10.07 27.68 3.08
C ASP A 61 -8.78 27.23 2.36
N GLY A 62 -7.98 26.40 3.03
CA GLY A 62 -6.65 26.00 2.63
C GLY A 62 -6.61 24.68 1.84
N PHE A 63 -5.40 24.22 1.54
CA PHE A 63 -5.20 22.86 1.04
C PHE A 63 -4.62 21.99 2.16
N TYR A 64 -5.01 20.72 2.15
CA TYR A 64 -4.56 19.72 3.11
C TYR A 64 -3.92 18.54 2.37
N VAL A 65 -2.95 17.90 3.03
CA VAL A 65 -2.42 16.62 2.56
C VAL A 65 -3.09 15.52 3.37
N ARG A 66 -3.97 14.76 2.72
CA ARG A 66 -4.56 13.55 3.31
C ARG A 66 -3.55 12.42 3.23
N ARG A 67 -3.29 11.75 4.35
CA ARG A 67 -2.45 10.53 4.36
C ARG A 67 -3.31 9.30 4.14
N MET A 68 -2.74 8.28 3.49
CA MET A 68 -3.30 6.93 3.46
C MET A 68 -3.64 6.48 4.89
N GLY A 69 -4.89 6.06 5.11
CA GLY A 69 -5.37 5.59 6.41
C GLY A 69 -5.66 6.70 7.42
N GLN A 70 -5.60 7.97 7.02
CA GLN A 70 -5.99 9.09 7.88
C GLN A 70 -7.52 9.13 8.01
N ILE A 71 -7.98 8.87 9.24
CA ILE A 71 -9.36 9.03 9.65
C ILE A 71 -9.67 10.54 9.70
N ASP A 72 -10.91 10.91 9.37
CA ASP A 72 -11.37 12.28 9.58
C ASP A 72 -11.68 12.48 11.07
N ASP A 73 -10.97 13.42 11.70
CA ASP A 73 -11.01 13.65 13.14
C ASP A 73 -12.30 14.39 13.55
N ASP A 74 -12.90 15.13 12.63
CA ASP A 74 -14.04 16.01 12.91
C ASP A 74 -15.29 15.26 13.41
N PRO A 75 -15.79 14.22 12.71
CA PRO A 75 -16.89 13.39 13.20
C PRO A 75 -16.52 12.67 14.50
N TRP A 76 -15.25 12.28 14.62
CA TRP A 76 -14.74 11.59 15.81
C TRP A 76 -14.84 12.46 17.04
N LEU A 77 -14.33 13.70 16.97
CA LEU A 77 -14.33 14.66 18.06
C LEU A 77 -15.74 15.07 18.47
N ARG A 78 -16.67 15.25 17.53
CA ARG A 78 -18.07 15.61 17.83
C ARG A 78 -18.80 14.52 18.60
N GLU A 79 -18.78 13.28 18.12
CA GLU A 79 -19.41 12.14 18.80
C GLU A 79 -18.74 11.83 20.15
N CYS A 80 -17.45 12.06 20.22
CA CYS A 80 -16.70 11.97 21.44
C CYS A 80 -17.09 13.00 22.50
N GLU A 81 -17.25 14.26 22.11
CA GLU A 81 -17.69 15.31 23.02
C GLU A 81 -19.06 14.97 23.57
N THR A 82 -20.01 14.55 22.72
CA THR A 82 -21.38 14.26 23.16
C THR A 82 -21.44 13.07 24.12
N ARG A 83 -20.67 12.00 23.85
CA ARG A 83 -20.70 10.75 24.63
C ARG A 83 -19.85 10.79 25.90
N PHE A 84 -18.69 11.44 25.84
CA PHE A 84 -17.72 11.44 26.95
C PHE A 84 -17.66 12.79 27.69
N LYS A 85 -18.59 13.72 27.45
CA LYS A 85 -18.59 15.07 28.08
C LYS A 85 -18.42 15.06 29.60
N ARG A 86 -18.96 14.04 30.27
CA ARG A 86 -18.94 13.89 31.75
C ARG A 86 -17.84 12.95 32.25
N ALA A 87 -16.95 12.48 31.37
CA ALA A 87 -15.87 11.59 31.75
C ALA A 87 -14.85 12.31 32.64
N LYS A 88 -14.36 11.59 33.65
CA LYS A 88 -13.48 12.13 34.70
C LYS A 88 -12.12 12.57 34.18
N ASP A 89 -11.63 11.88 33.14
CA ASP A 89 -10.29 12.09 32.55
C ASP A 89 -10.30 13.13 31.41
N GLY A 90 -11.46 13.74 31.12
CA GLY A 90 -11.65 14.66 30.01
C GLY A 90 -11.89 13.95 28.67
N TRP A 91 -12.94 14.34 27.96
CA TRP A 91 -13.35 13.71 26.70
C TRP A 91 -12.27 13.77 25.61
N GLN A 92 -11.48 14.85 25.58
CA GLN A 92 -10.40 15.04 24.60
C GLN A 92 -9.32 13.97 24.70
N LEU A 93 -8.93 13.60 25.92
CA LEU A 93 -7.88 12.60 26.16
C LEU A 93 -8.35 11.20 25.75
N ILE A 94 -9.57 10.84 26.13
CA ILE A 94 -10.21 9.57 25.75
C ILE A 94 -10.34 9.46 24.22
N CYS A 95 -10.61 10.57 23.55
CA CYS A 95 -10.84 10.57 22.13
C CYS A 95 -9.56 10.58 21.31
N GLY A 96 -8.54 11.32 21.76
CA GLY A 96 -7.21 11.24 21.16
C GLY A 96 -6.61 9.84 21.29
N THR A 97 -6.76 9.20 22.47
CA THR A 97 -6.27 7.82 22.68
C THR A 97 -7.00 6.81 21.80
N LYS A 98 -8.34 6.87 21.72
CA LYS A 98 -9.13 5.98 20.85
C LYS A 98 -8.84 6.21 19.36
N LEU A 99 -8.75 7.46 18.92
CA LEU A 99 -8.43 7.80 17.54
C LEU A 99 -7.04 7.29 17.16
N SER A 100 -6.03 7.50 18.01
CA SER A 100 -4.67 6.98 17.79
C SER A 100 -4.67 5.46 17.65
N ALA A 101 -5.36 4.74 18.54
CA ALA A 101 -5.45 3.29 18.47
C ALA A 101 -6.09 2.81 17.15
N TRP A 102 -7.09 3.53 16.66
CA TRP A 102 -7.71 3.23 15.36
C TRP A 102 -6.82 3.55 14.17
N VAL A 103 -6.09 4.67 14.19
CA VAL A 103 -5.11 5.00 13.16
C VAL A 103 -4.02 3.93 13.09
N ASP A 104 -3.50 3.49 14.24
CA ASP A 104 -2.49 2.43 14.30
C ASP A 104 -3.04 1.09 13.80
N LYS A 105 -4.28 0.76 14.15
CA LYS A 105 -4.96 -0.45 13.70
C LYS A 105 -5.21 -0.48 12.19
N ILE A 106 -5.62 0.64 11.59
CA ILE A 106 -5.79 0.77 10.14
C ILE A 106 -4.45 0.65 9.41
N ARG A 107 -3.36 1.08 10.06
CA ARG A 107 -2.01 1.00 9.51
C ARG A 107 -1.41 -0.41 9.58
N ASP A 108 -1.91 -1.25 10.49
CA ASP A 108 -1.48 -2.64 10.62
C ASP A 108 -1.87 -3.46 9.39
N PRO A 109 -0.90 -4.03 8.64
CA PRO A 109 -1.18 -4.90 7.50
C PRO A 109 -2.03 -6.13 7.85
N GLU A 110 -2.00 -6.59 9.11
CA GLU A 110 -2.77 -7.74 9.57
C GLU A 110 -4.24 -7.41 9.85
N PHE A 111 -4.61 -6.12 9.87
CA PHE A 111 -6.00 -5.71 10.07
C PHE A 111 -6.84 -5.90 8.78
N HIS A 112 -7.58 -7.00 8.73
CA HIS A 112 -8.40 -7.38 7.58
C HIS A 112 -9.89 -7.08 7.83
N CYS A 113 -10.31 -5.86 7.50
CA CYS A 113 -11.71 -5.42 7.57
C CYS A 113 -12.47 -5.57 6.24
N PHE A 114 -11.87 -6.22 5.24
CA PHE A 114 -12.46 -6.44 3.92
C PHE A 114 -12.57 -7.92 3.60
N LYS A 115 -13.74 -8.31 3.08
CA LYS A 115 -13.99 -9.62 2.50
C LYS A 115 -13.98 -9.54 0.97
N THR A 116 -13.61 -10.64 0.33
CA THR A 116 -13.64 -10.75 -1.12
C THR A 116 -14.92 -11.46 -1.52
N VAL A 117 -15.76 -10.79 -2.30
CA VAL A 117 -17.04 -11.33 -2.80
C VAL A 117 -17.03 -11.37 -4.32
N GLN A 118 -17.59 -12.44 -4.87
CA GLN A 118 -17.77 -12.57 -6.32
C GLN A 118 -18.96 -11.72 -6.74
N VAL A 119 -18.78 -10.86 -7.74
CA VAL A 119 -19.85 -9.99 -8.25
C VAL A 119 -20.21 -10.41 -9.67
N GLY A 120 -21.34 -11.09 -9.80
CA GLY A 120 -21.88 -11.55 -11.09
C GLY A 120 -21.39 -12.93 -11.52
N THR A 121 -21.49 -13.21 -12.82
CA THR A 121 -21.19 -14.51 -13.45
C THR A 121 -19.78 -14.64 -14.03
N GLU A 122 -18.95 -13.60 -13.96
CA GLU A 122 -17.54 -13.66 -14.38
C GLU A 122 -16.60 -13.66 -13.17
N ASP A 123 -15.33 -14.03 -13.36
CA ASP A 123 -14.21 -14.02 -12.39
C ASP A 123 -13.86 -12.61 -11.84
N LYS A 124 -14.86 -11.77 -11.63
CA LYS A 124 -14.77 -10.42 -11.07
C LYS A 124 -15.03 -10.51 -9.58
N TRP A 125 -13.93 -10.54 -8.85
CA TRP A 125 -13.89 -10.46 -7.40
C TRP A 125 -13.77 -8.99 -6.97
N LYS A 126 -14.61 -8.56 -6.03
CA LYS A 126 -14.51 -7.24 -5.39
C LYS A 126 -14.19 -7.40 -3.91
N ARG A 127 -13.31 -6.54 -3.41
CA ARG A 127 -13.15 -6.33 -1.97
C ARG A 127 -14.27 -5.42 -1.49
N VAL A 128 -15.05 -5.91 -0.54
CA VAL A 128 -16.14 -5.19 0.12
C VAL A 128 -15.85 -5.22 1.61
N LEU A 129 -16.21 -4.14 2.31
CA LEU A 129 -16.08 -4.09 3.76
C LEU A 129 -16.83 -5.26 4.40
N ASP A 130 -16.23 -5.91 5.39
CA ASP A 130 -16.93 -6.95 6.13
C ASP A 130 -17.86 -6.34 7.18
N GLU A 131 -19.16 -6.34 6.87
CA GLU A 131 -20.23 -5.86 7.76
C GLU A 131 -20.27 -6.59 9.12
N ASN A 132 -19.68 -7.78 9.23
CA ASN A 132 -19.61 -8.57 10.45
C ASN A 132 -18.31 -8.38 11.23
N ASN A 133 -17.42 -7.49 10.79
CA ASN A 133 -16.16 -7.27 11.48
C ASN A 133 -16.41 -6.76 12.91
N GLU A 134 -15.93 -7.52 13.90
CA GLU A 134 -16.20 -7.26 15.33
C GLU A 134 -15.76 -5.86 15.76
N ASP A 135 -14.64 -5.38 15.21
CA ASP A 135 -14.08 -4.07 15.55
C ASP A 135 -14.90 -2.91 14.97
N LEU A 136 -15.36 -3.03 13.73
CA LEU A 136 -16.23 -2.04 13.10
C LEU A 136 -17.61 -2.00 13.77
N LEU A 137 -18.14 -3.17 14.18
CA LEU A 137 -19.39 -3.27 14.94
C LEU A 137 -19.24 -2.67 16.35
N ALA A 138 -18.11 -2.91 17.02
CA ALA A 138 -17.81 -2.29 18.30
C ALA A 138 -17.71 -0.76 18.16
N LEU A 139 -17.01 -0.27 17.14
CA LEU A 139 -16.89 1.16 16.85
C LEU A 139 -18.26 1.80 16.62
N LYS A 140 -19.13 1.17 15.83
CA LYS A 140 -20.49 1.65 15.57
C LYS A 140 -21.31 1.77 16.85
N LYS A 141 -21.19 0.80 17.77
CA LYS A 141 -21.88 0.84 19.07
C LYS A 141 -21.33 1.94 19.96
N GLU A 142 -20.00 2.08 20.01
CA GLU A 142 -19.32 3.01 20.92
C GLU A 142 -19.42 4.48 20.48
N LEU A 143 -19.24 4.77 19.20
CA LEU A 143 -19.06 6.13 18.67
C LEU A 143 -20.05 6.50 17.55
N GLY A 144 -20.94 5.59 17.17
CA GLY A 144 -22.02 5.87 16.24
C GLY A 144 -21.65 5.66 14.76
N GLU A 145 -22.62 5.96 13.90
CA GLU A 145 -22.55 5.64 12.47
C GLU A 145 -21.73 6.65 11.65
N GLU A 146 -21.62 7.90 12.12
CA GLU A 146 -20.78 8.92 11.46
C GLU A 146 -19.29 8.61 11.59
N VAL A 147 -18.85 8.17 12.77
CA VAL A 147 -17.47 7.74 13.01
C VAL A 147 -17.14 6.46 12.26
N LEU A 148 -18.10 5.53 12.16
CA LEU A 148 -17.92 4.36 11.31
C LEU A 148 -17.68 4.78 9.85
N LYS A 149 -18.49 5.71 9.30
CA LYS A 149 -18.34 6.18 7.92
C LYS A 149 -16.98 6.85 7.66
N SER A 150 -16.45 7.62 8.61
CA SER A 150 -15.13 8.24 8.44
C SER A 150 -14.02 7.18 8.36
N VAL A 151 -14.10 6.15 9.21
CA VAL A 151 -13.16 5.02 9.23
C VAL A 151 -13.28 4.17 7.97
N THR A 152 -14.50 3.82 7.52
CA THR A 152 -14.69 3.02 6.31
C THR A 152 -14.22 3.75 5.07
N THR A 153 -14.45 5.07 4.98
CA THR A 153 -13.94 5.89 3.88
C THR A 153 -12.42 5.89 3.86
N ALA A 154 -11.77 6.02 5.03
CA ALA A 154 -10.32 5.95 5.13
C ALA A 154 -9.78 4.60 4.64
N LEU A 155 -10.42 3.51 5.02
CA LEU A 155 -10.09 2.15 4.61
C LEU A 155 -10.34 1.86 3.12
N GLU A 156 -11.41 2.39 2.54
CA GLU A 156 -11.71 2.24 1.11
C GLU A 156 -10.74 3.04 0.24
N THR A 157 -10.35 4.21 0.72
CA THR A 157 -9.34 5.06 0.07
C THR A 157 -7.99 4.33 0.03
N THR A 158 -7.57 3.69 1.13
CA THR A 158 -6.30 2.95 1.15
C THR A 158 -6.30 1.78 0.20
N LEU A 159 -7.37 1.00 0.15
CA LEU A 159 -7.47 -0.12 -0.79
C LEU A 159 -7.46 0.33 -2.24
N SER A 160 -8.19 1.39 -2.58
CA SER A 160 -8.27 1.89 -3.96
C SER A 160 -6.91 2.37 -4.44
N GLU A 161 -6.20 3.14 -3.61
CA GLU A 161 -4.85 3.64 -3.93
C GLU A 161 -3.82 2.50 -4.05
N ILE A 162 -3.86 1.49 -3.17
CA ILE A 162 -2.97 0.32 -3.26
C ILE A 162 -3.22 -0.47 -4.55
N ILE A 163 -4.49 -0.72 -4.91
CA ILE A 163 -4.84 -1.45 -6.13
C ILE A 163 -4.35 -0.68 -7.36
N GLU A 164 -4.51 0.64 -7.39
CA GLU A 164 -3.98 1.46 -8.49
C GLU A 164 -2.44 1.40 -8.57
N LEU A 165 -1.74 1.51 -7.45
CA LEU A 165 -0.27 1.44 -7.40
C LEU A 165 0.23 0.08 -7.89
N LEU A 166 -0.36 -1.01 -7.42
CA LEU A 166 -0.02 -2.36 -7.88
C LEU A 166 -0.31 -2.55 -9.38
N THR A 167 -1.42 -2.00 -9.86
CA THR A 167 -1.79 -2.06 -11.28
C THR A 167 -0.78 -1.28 -12.15
N ARG A 168 -0.38 -0.07 -11.73
CA ARG A 168 0.65 0.74 -12.42
C ARG A 168 2.00 0.03 -12.43
N ALA A 169 2.45 -0.49 -11.28
CA ALA A 169 3.71 -1.23 -11.18
C ALA A 169 3.73 -2.47 -12.10
N ALA A 170 2.63 -3.23 -12.17
CA ALA A 170 2.49 -4.37 -13.06
C ALA A 170 2.52 -3.97 -14.56
N VAL A 171 1.97 -2.81 -14.92
CA VAL A 171 2.03 -2.27 -16.29
C VAL A 171 3.45 -1.82 -16.64
N GLU A 172 4.14 -1.12 -15.74
CA GLU A 172 5.53 -0.70 -15.93
C GLU A 172 6.49 -1.87 -16.02
N GLY A 173 6.31 -2.89 -15.18
CA GLY A 173 7.07 -4.14 -15.26
C GLY A 173 6.93 -4.83 -16.62
N ARG A 174 5.70 -4.91 -17.15
CA ARG A 174 5.44 -5.42 -18.52
C ARG A 174 6.11 -4.57 -19.59
N ARG A 175 6.06 -3.24 -19.47
CA ARG A 175 6.73 -2.30 -20.39
C ARG A 175 8.25 -2.49 -20.39
N LYS A 176 8.88 -2.58 -19.22
CA LYS A 176 10.33 -2.79 -19.08
C LYS A 176 10.75 -4.14 -19.68
N LYS A 177 10.01 -5.22 -19.42
CA LYS A 177 10.26 -6.54 -20.03
C LYS A 177 10.14 -6.48 -21.56
N ALA A 178 9.14 -5.79 -22.09
CA ALA A 178 8.98 -5.59 -23.54
C ALA A 178 10.12 -4.78 -24.16
N ALA A 179 10.60 -3.74 -23.47
CA ALA A 179 11.72 -2.91 -23.92
C ALA A 179 13.05 -3.71 -23.97
N VAL A 180 13.32 -4.52 -22.94
CA VAL A 180 14.49 -5.41 -22.90
C VAL A 180 14.44 -6.43 -24.03
N LYS A 181 13.27 -7.04 -24.27
CA LYS A 181 13.07 -7.99 -25.38
C LYS A 181 13.30 -7.33 -26.74
N ARG A 182 12.81 -6.11 -26.95
CA ARG A 182 13.06 -5.34 -28.19
C ARG A 182 14.53 -4.99 -28.37
N ARG A 183 15.23 -4.57 -27.32
CA ARG A 183 16.66 -4.25 -27.39
C ARG A 183 17.51 -5.48 -27.73
N ARG A 184 17.26 -6.63 -27.09
CA ARG A 184 17.90 -7.91 -27.46
C ARG A 184 17.66 -8.31 -28.92
N LEU A 185 16.47 -8.05 -29.47
CA LEU A 185 16.17 -8.35 -30.88
C LEU A 185 16.92 -7.42 -31.85
N VAL A 186 17.19 -6.17 -31.45
CA VAL A 186 17.98 -5.22 -32.25
C VAL A 186 19.46 -5.56 -32.18
N ASP A 187 19.96 -5.93 -30.99
CA ASP A 187 21.38 -6.28 -30.79
C ASP A 187 21.76 -7.62 -31.47
N ASN A 188 20.80 -8.54 -31.65
CA ASN A 188 20.98 -9.81 -32.39
C ASN A 188 20.55 -9.72 -33.88
N ALA A 189 20.22 -8.55 -34.41
CA ALA A 189 19.87 -8.42 -35.81
C ALA A 189 21.13 -8.59 -36.68
N PRO A 190 21.13 -9.47 -37.71
CA PRO A 190 22.28 -9.65 -38.57
C PRO A 190 22.63 -8.34 -39.28
N ILE A 191 23.89 -7.92 -39.16
CA ILE A 191 24.44 -6.76 -39.86
C ILE A 191 24.37 -7.07 -41.36
N ARG A 192 23.62 -6.24 -42.09
CA ARG A 192 23.37 -6.40 -43.52
C ARG A 192 24.49 -5.81 -44.35
#